data_AF-E2BJC4-F1
#
_entry.id   AF-E2BJC4-F1
#
_cell.length_a   1.000
_cell.length_b   1.000
_cell.length_c   1.000
_cell.angle_alpha   90.00
_cell.angle_beta   90.00
_cell.angle_gamma   90.00
#
_symmetry.space_group_name_H-M   'P 1'
#
loop_
_entity.id
_entity.type
_entity.pdbx_description
1 polymer ?
#
loop_
_entity_poly.entity_id
_entity_poly.type
_entity_poly.pdbx_seq_one_letter_code
_entity_poly.pdbx_strand_id
1 'polypeptide(L)'
;MTQDILVASLSIALDLMTFIMSAVTWYPLPTNFQLYSCDTCGRQYRSKISLQRHKRLECGKEAQFSCVLCHARFKHKHSLLRHYNVHIADMKIANTFENEDRPV
;
A
#
# COMPACT_ATOMS: atom_id res chain seq x y z
N MET A 1 36.81 -47.00 5.73
CA MET A 1 37.86 -46.06 6.21
C MET A 1 37.68 -44.65 5.63
N THR A 2 37.52 -44.45 4.31
CA THR A 2 37.28 -43.10 3.75
C THR A 2 35.81 -42.68 3.74
N GLN A 3 34.87 -43.63 3.64
CA GLN A 3 33.43 -43.35 3.72
C GLN A 3 32.98 -42.86 5.11
N ASP A 4 33.60 -43.36 6.18
CA ASP A 4 33.24 -43.07 7.59
C ASP A 4 33.54 -41.61 7.98
N ILE A 5 34.59 -41.02 7.40
CA ILE A 5 34.98 -39.62 7.64
C ILE A 5 34.05 -38.65 6.88
N LEU A 6 33.62 -39.06 5.68
CA LEU A 6 32.67 -38.31 4.85
C LEU A 6 31.26 -38.27 5.50
N VAL A 7 30.79 -39.36 6.10
CA VAL A 7 29.50 -39.34 6.83
C VAL A 7 29.56 -38.55 8.14
N ALA A 8 30.67 -38.61 8.89
CA ALA A 8 30.82 -37.84 10.13
C ALA A 8 30.86 -36.32 9.87
N SER A 9 31.54 -35.89 8.80
CA SER A 9 31.59 -34.47 8.41
C SER A 9 30.24 -33.93 7.90
N LEU A 10 29.44 -34.75 7.21
CA LEU A 10 28.08 -34.41 6.80
C LEU A 10 27.12 -34.28 8.00
N SER A 11 27.18 -35.20 8.98
CA SER A 11 26.37 -35.11 10.21
C SER A 11 26.66 -33.84 11.02
N ILE A 12 27.94 -33.52 11.25
CA ILE A 12 28.33 -32.30 11.97
C ILE A 12 27.84 -31.04 11.23
N ALA A 13 27.89 -31.03 9.89
CA ALA A 13 27.38 -29.91 9.10
C ALA A 13 25.85 -29.76 9.21
N LEU A 14 25.09 -30.86 9.22
CA LEU A 14 23.64 -30.86 9.44
C LEU A 14 23.28 -30.38 10.87
N ASP A 15 24.04 -30.81 11.88
CA ASP A 15 23.83 -30.40 13.27
C ASP A 15 24.16 -28.91 13.49
N LEU A 16 25.24 -28.40 12.87
CA LEU A 16 25.56 -26.97 12.89
C LEU A 16 24.51 -26.13 12.15
N MET A 17 24.01 -26.62 11.00
CA MET A 17 22.99 -25.92 10.21
C MET A 17 21.64 -25.90 10.92
N THR A 18 21.24 -27.00 11.57
CA THR A 18 20.01 -27.04 12.38
C THR A 18 20.12 -26.18 13.64
N PHE A 19 21.29 -26.12 14.28
CA PHE A 19 21.56 -25.21 15.39
C PHE A 19 21.49 -23.73 14.97
N ILE A 20 22.09 -23.36 13.83
CA ILE A 20 22.04 -21.98 13.30
C ILE A 20 20.62 -21.62 12.86
N MET A 21 19.89 -22.52 12.20
CA MET A 21 18.49 -22.29 11.81
C MET A 21 17.58 -22.18 13.05
N SER A 22 17.85 -22.93 14.12
CA SER A 22 17.16 -22.77 15.40
C SER A 22 17.41 -21.38 15.99
N ALA A 23 18.63 -20.86 15.97
CA ALA A 23 18.91 -19.51 16.47
C ALA A 23 18.20 -18.41 15.64
N VAL A 24 18.19 -18.51 14.30
CA VAL A 24 17.54 -17.51 13.43
C VAL A 24 16.01 -17.58 13.51
N THR A 25 15.44 -18.76 13.72
CA THR A 25 13.99 -18.97 13.87
C THR A 25 13.48 -18.73 15.30
N TRP A 26 14.36 -18.82 16.31
CA TRP A 26 14.01 -18.65 17.74
C TRP A 26 14.26 -17.23 18.26
N TYR A 27 15.16 -16.47 17.63
CA TYR A 27 15.25 -15.03 17.88
C TYR A 27 14.38 -14.29 16.88
N PRO A 28 13.11 -13.97 17.21
CA PRO A 28 12.35 -13.05 16.40
C PRO A 28 13.14 -11.74 16.36
N LEU A 29 13.65 -11.39 15.19
CA LEU A 29 14.10 -10.04 14.90
C LEU A 29 13.03 -9.09 15.44
N PRO A 30 13.38 -8.04 16.21
CA PRO A 30 12.40 -7.09 16.70
C PRO A 30 11.81 -6.32 15.51
N THR A 31 10.82 -6.92 14.87
CA THR A 31 9.89 -6.29 13.94
C THR A 31 8.76 -5.61 14.71
N ASN A 32 8.72 -5.81 16.03
CA ASN A 32 7.82 -5.12 16.95
C ASN A 32 8.32 -3.69 17.24
N PHE A 33 8.40 -2.88 16.19
CA PHE A 33 8.24 -1.45 16.35
C PHE A 33 6.75 -1.24 16.50
N GLN A 34 6.28 -0.92 17.70
CA GLN A 34 4.88 -0.62 17.91
C GLN A 34 4.48 0.56 17.02
N LEU A 35 3.74 0.26 15.95
CA LEU A 35 3.27 1.26 15.01
C LEU A 35 1.97 1.87 15.52
N TYR A 36 1.77 3.13 15.16
CA TYR A 36 0.58 3.89 15.49
C TYR A 36 -0.41 3.79 14.33
N SER A 37 -1.56 3.15 14.58
CA SER A 37 -2.61 2.93 13.58
C SER A 37 -3.62 4.08 13.56
N CYS A 38 -4.11 4.43 12.38
CA CYS A 38 -5.24 5.34 12.24
C CYS A 38 -6.57 4.58 12.28
N ASP A 39 -7.39 4.84 13.29
CA ASP A 39 -8.68 4.16 13.48
C ASP A 39 -9.67 4.41 12.33
N THR A 40 -9.50 5.52 11.60
CA THR A 40 -10.41 5.91 10.50
C THR A 40 -10.07 5.25 9.16
N CYS A 41 -8.80 4.93 8.90
CA CYS A 41 -8.38 4.42 7.57
C CYS A 41 -7.38 3.26 7.62
N GLY A 42 -7.00 2.78 8.80
CA GLY A 42 -6.10 1.65 9.00
C GLY A 42 -4.61 1.91 8.70
N ARG A 43 -4.21 3.09 8.21
CA ARG A 43 -2.80 3.39 7.91
C ARG A 43 -1.94 3.40 9.18
N GLN A 44 -0.72 2.88 9.06
CA GLN A 44 0.24 2.73 10.14
C GLN A 44 1.38 3.73 10.04
N TYR A 45 1.86 4.20 11.18
CA TYR A 45 2.90 5.22 11.29
C TYR A 45 3.94 4.84 12.33
N ARG A 46 5.21 5.16 12.07
CA ARG A 46 6.33 4.90 13.01
C ARG A 46 6.32 5.80 14.25
N SER A 47 5.58 6.91 14.22
CA SER A 47 5.52 7.85 15.34
C SER A 47 4.13 8.41 15.57
N LYS A 48 3.82 8.72 16.84
CA LYS A 48 2.56 9.33 17.27
C LYS A 48 2.31 10.69 16.60
N ILE A 49 3.37 11.49 16.42
CA ILE A 49 3.31 12.81 15.75
C ILE A 49 2.88 12.64 14.29
N SER A 50 3.42 11.63 13.61
CA SER A 50 3.04 11.34 12.21
C SER A 50 1.58 10.93 12.10
N LEU A 51 1.12 10.05 13.00
CA LEU A 51 -0.29 9.66 13.08
C LEU A 51 -1.18 10.88 13.35
N GLN A 52 -0.83 11.73 14.32
CA GLN A 52 -1.64 12.90 14.70
C GLN A 52 -1.72 13.92 13.56
N ARG A 53 -0.62 14.17 12.84
CA ARG A 53 -0.60 15.01 11.64
C ARG A 53 -1.50 14.42 10.54
N HIS A 54 -1.39 13.12 10.28
CA HIS A 54 -2.26 12.45 9.32
C HIS A 54 -3.74 12.56 9.72
N LYS A 55 -4.08 12.30 10.99
CA LYS A 55 -5.44 12.45 11.50
C LYS A 55 -5.94 13.87 11.29
N ARG A 56 -5.14 14.90 11.55
CA ARG A 56 -5.53 16.31 11.36
C ARG A 56 -5.72 16.70 9.88
N LEU A 57 -4.83 16.27 8.99
CA LEU A 57 -4.77 16.77 7.61
C LEU A 57 -5.61 15.95 6.62
N GLU A 58 -5.80 14.67 6.91
CA GLU A 58 -6.44 13.72 5.97
C GLU A 58 -7.75 13.19 6.56
N CYS A 59 -7.72 12.54 7.72
CA CYS A 59 -8.91 11.90 8.27
C CYS A 59 -9.92 12.91 8.85
N GLY A 60 -9.44 13.94 9.54
CA GLY A 60 -10.23 15.03 10.11
C GLY A 60 -10.48 16.18 9.13
N LYS A 61 -10.13 16.00 7.84
CA LYS A 61 -10.46 16.96 6.80
C LYS A 61 -11.78 16.57 6.14
N GLU A 62 -12.76 17.45 6.30
CA GLU A 62 -14.05 17.35 5.64
C GLU A 62 -13.90 17.40 4.11
N ALA A 63 -14.74 16.65 3.42
CA ALA A 63 -14.78 16.65 1.96
C ALA A 63 -15.51 17.92 1.47
N GLN A 64 -14.73 18.98 1.28
CA GLN A 64 -15.21 20.32 0.92
C GLN A 64 -15.38 20.53 -0.58
N PHE A 65 -14.72 19.72 -1.43
CA PHE A 65 -14.73 19.91 -2.86
C PHE A 65 -15.68 18.92 -3.52
N SER A 66 -16.76 19.40 -4.13
CA SER A 66 -17.72 18.55 -4.85
C SER A 66 -17.52 18.66 -6.36
N CYS A 67 -17.60 17.53 -7.06
CA CYS A 67 -17.75 17.52 -8.50
C CYS A 67 -19.12 18.06 -8.88
N VAL A 68 -19.19 18.97 -9.85
CA VAL A 68 -20.47 19.53 -10.32
C VAL A 68 -21.24 18.57 -11.23
N LEU A 69 -20.55 17.60 -11.82
CA LEU A 69 -21.15 16.65 -12.78
C LEU A 69 -21.77 15.43 -12.09
N CYS A 70 -21.14 14.92 -11.02
CA CYS A 70 -21.58 13.71 -10.34
C CYS A 70 -21.72 13.86 -8.81
N HIS A 71 -21.52 15.07 -8.27
CA HIS A 71 -21.60 15.38 -6.85
C HIS A 71 -20.67 14.57 -5.92
N ALA A 72 -19.70 13.85 -6.46
CA ALA A 72 -18.66 13.18 -5.69
C ALA A 72 -17.85 14.20 -4.87
N ARG A 73 -17.61 13.89 -3.59
CA ARG A 73 -16.92 14.80 -2.65
C ARG A 73 -15.48 14.35 -2.42
N PHE A 74 -14.58 15.32 -2.41
CA PHE A 74 -13.14 15.15 -2.27
C PHE A 74 -12.59 16.05 -1.16
N LYS A 75 -11.55 15.56 -0.49
CA LYS A 75 -10.86 16.27 0.60
C LYS A 75 -9.82 17.27 0.09
N HIS A 76 -9.32 17.10 -1.13
CA HIS A 76 -8.31 17.98 -1.73
C HIS A 76 -8.69 18.39 -3.14
N LYS A 77 -8.35 19.64 -3.49
CA LYS A 77 -8.58 20.22 -4.82
C LYS A 77 -7.92 19.41 -5.93
N HIS A 78 -6.68 18.96 -5.73
CA HIS A 78 -5.96 18.16 -6.74
C HIS A 78 -6.65 16.81 -7.01
N SER A 79 -7.29 16.21 -5.99
CA SER A 79 -8.04 14.96 -6.16
C SER A 79 -9.31 15.19 -6.99
N LEU A 80 -10.03 16.28 -6.74
CA LEU A 80 -11.18 16.68 -7.56
C LEU A 80 -10.76 16.95 -9.01
N LEU A 81 -9.68 17.71 -9.23
CA LEU A 81 -9.20 18.02 -10.59
C LEU A 81 -8.85 16.76 -11.38
N ARG A 82 -8.16 15.80 -10.75
CA ARG A 82 -7.85 14.51 -11.39
C ARG A 82 -9.12 13.72 -11.73
N HIS A 83 -10.11 13.73 -10.84
CA HIS A 83 -11.39 13.10 -11.09
C HIS A 83 -12.16 13.79 -12.25
N TYR A 84 -12.15 15.12 -12.29
CA TYR A 84 -12.80 15.90 -13.34
C TYR A 84 -12.27 15.55 -14.74
N ASN A 85 -10.98 15.23 -14.86
CA ASN A 85 -10.40 14.79 -16.13
C ASN A 85 -11.01 13.49 -16.67
N VAL A 86 -11.56 12.62 -15.82
CA VAL A 86 -12.27 11.40 -16.26
C VAL A 86 -13.53 11.78 -17.03
N HIS A 87 -14.32 12.74 -16.50
CA HIS A 87 -15.50 13.23 -17.21
C HIS A 87 -15.14 13.88 -18.55
N ILE A 88 -14.06 14.66 -18.62
CA ILE A 88 -13.62 15.26 -19.89
C ILE A 88 -13.20 14.15 -20.88
N ALA A 89 -12.51 13.11 -20.42
CA ALA A 89 -12.11 12.00 -21.29
C ALA A 89 -13.35 11.28 -21.85
N ASP A 90 -14.30 10.92 -21.00
CA ASP A 90 -15.54 10.24 -21.40
C ASP A 90 -16.37 11.12 -22.34
N MET A 91 -16.48 12.42 -22.06
CA MET A 91 -17.17 13.38 -22.93
C MET A 91 -16.46 13.57 -24.27
N LYS A 92 -15.12 13.59 -24.32
CA LYS A 92 -14.39 13.68 -25.59
C LYS A 92 -14.61 12.45 -26.46
N ILE A 93 -14.61 11.28 -25.84
CA ILE A 93 -14.88 10.00 -26.50
C ILE A 93 -16.32 10.00 -27.05
N ALA A 94 -17.31 10.42 -26.26
CA ALA A 94 -18.70 10.51 -26.71
C ALA A 94 -18.87 11.50 -27.88
N ASN A 95 -18.28 12.70 -27.80
CA ASN A 95 -18.34 13.70 -28.88
C ASN A 95 -17.62 13.25 -30.17
N THR A 96 -16.65 12.35 -30.08
CA THR A 96 -16.00 11.76 -31.27
C THR A 96 -16.84 10.67 -31.95
N PHE A 97 -17.78 10.02 -31.25
CA PHE A 97 -18.66 9.02 -31.84
C PHE A 97 -19.97 9.61 -32.40
N GLU A 98 -20.36 10.82 -32.01
CA GLU A 98 -21.59 11.48 -32.47
C GLU A 98 -21.44 12.29 -33.79
N ASN A 99 -20.26 12.28 -34.43
CA ASN A 99 -20.01 13.03 -35.67
C ASN A 99 -19.95 12.17 -36.96
N GLU A 100 -20.19 10.86 -36.90
CA GLU A 100 -20.10 9.98 -38.08
C GLU A 100 -21.46 9.49 -38.66
N ASP A 101 -22.61 9.85 -38.08
CA ASP A 101 -23.93 9.42 -38.59
C ASP A 101 -24.83 10.59 -39.04
N ARG A 102 -24.36 11.40 -39.99
CA ARG A 102 -25.26 12.25 -40.80
C ARG A 102 -25.33 11.69 -42.22
N PRO A 103 -26.43 11.04 -42.64
CA PRO A 103 -26.62 10.69 -44.04
C PRO A 103 -26.79 11.98 -44.86
N VAL A 104 -26.03 12.06 -45.95
CA VAL A 104 -26.16 13.05 -47.03
C VAL A 104 -27.44 12.79 -47.81
#